data_AF-A0A3B9LE33-F1
#
_entry.id   AF-A0A3B9LE33-F1
#
_cell.length_a   1.000
_cell.length_b   1.000
_cell.length_c   1.000
_cell.angle_alpha   90.00
_cell.angle_beta   90.00
_cell.angle_gamma   90.00
#
_symmetry.space_group_name_H-M   'P 1'
#
loop_
_entity.id
_entity.type
_entity.pdbx_description
1 polymer ?
#
loop_
_entity_poly.entity_id
_entity_poly.type
_entity_poly.pdbx_seq_one_letter_code
_entity_poly.pdbx_strand_id
1 'polypeptide(L)'
;DEDIFWCTADIGWVTGHSYVVYGPLANGATTLMYEGAPNWPEPDRFWKIIEDYRVNILYTAPTAIRSFIRWGDEWIAKHDLSSLR
;
A
#
# COMPACT_ATOMS: atom_id res chain seq x y z
N ASP A 1 -8.55 -5.90 15.36
CA ASP A 1 -10.00 -6.06 15.14
C ASP A 1 -10.64 -4.99 14.27
N GLU A 2 -9.92 -4.47 13.26
CA GLU A 2 -10.45 -3.97 11.99
C GLU A 2 -9.20 -3.74 11.13
N ASP A 3 -8.92 -4.64 10.20
CA ASP A 3 -7.68 -4.56 9.43
C ASP A 3 -7.82 -3.57 8.28
N ILE A 4 -6.82 -2.70 8.14
CA ILE A 4 -6.68 -1.80 7.00
C ILE A 4 -5.86 -2.53 5.94
N PHE A 5 -6.57 -3.03 4.93
CA PHE A 5 -5.99 -3.71 3.79
C PHE A 5 -5.73 -2.70 2.67
N TRP A 6 -4.47 -2.61 2.23
CA TRP A 6 -4.10 -1.74 1.12
C TRP A 6 -3.53 -2.53 -0.05
N CYS A 7 -4.30 -2.60 -1.14
CA CYS A 7 -3.79 -3.05 -2.43
C CYS A 7 -3.46 -1.85 -3.32
N THR A 8 -2.24 -1.79 -3.84
CA THR A 8 -1.75 -0.67 -4.65
C THR A 8 -2.04 -0.86 -6.14
N ALA A 9 -2.89 -1.83 -6.50
CA ALA A 9 -3.26 -2.09 -7.88
C ALA A 9 -4.34 -1.11 -8.33
N ASP A 10 -4.28 -0.72 -9.59
CA ASP A 10 -5.36 0.05 -10.22
C ASP A 10 -6.61 -0.84 -10.44
N ILE A 11 -7.80 -0.25 -10.32
CA ILE A 11 -9.08 -0.96 -10.48
C ILE A 11 -9.30 -1.47 -11.91
N GLY A 12 -8.57 -0.98 -12.91
CA GLY A 12 -8.61 -1.50 -14.28
C GLY A 12 -8.04 -2.92 -14.43
N TRP A 13 -7.36 -3.46 -13.42
CA TRP A 13 -6.82 -4.81 -13.41
C TRP A 13 -7.66 -5.77 -12.54
N VAL A 14 -7.54 -7.07 -12.80
CA VAL A 14 -8.19 -8.11 -11.98
C VAL A 14 -7.80 -8.01 -10.51
N THR A 15 -6.55 -7.63 -10.22
CA THR A 15 -6.08 -7.42 -8.85
C THR A 15 -6.86 -6.30 -8.15
N GLY A 16 -7.17 -5.20 -8.84
CA GLY A 16 -7.96 -4.12 -8.29
C GLY A 16 -9.41 -4.52 -8.03
N HIS A 17 -10.04 -5.23 -8.97
CA HIS A 17 -11.40 -5.76 -8.78
C HIS A 17 -11.47 -6.68 -7.56
N SER A 18 -10.60 -7.69 -7.51
CA SER A 18 -10.64 -8.72 -6.47
C SER A 18 -10.14 -8.24 -5.11
N TYR A 19 -9.10 -7.40 -5.06
CA TYR A 19 -8.39 -7.08 -3.83
C TYR A 19 -8.43 -5.60 -3.43
N VAL A 20 -8.88 -4.67 -4.27
CA VAL A 20 -9.18 -3.30 -3.79
C VAL A 20 -10.66 -3.19 -3.42
N VAL A 21 -11.55 -3.77 -4.22
CA VAL A 21 -13.01 -3.59 -4.09
C VAL A 21 -13.67 -4.84 -3.51
N TYR A 22 -13.86 -5.89 -4.30
CA TYR A 22 -14.78 -6.98 -3.94
C TYR A 22 -14.33 -7.76 -2.70
N GLY A 23 -13.06 -8.18 -2.64
CA GLY A 23 -12.54 -8.99 -1.54
C GLY A 23 -12.63 -8.26 -0.19
N PRO A 24 -11.95 -7.11 -0.01
CA PRO A 24 -11.97 -6.41 1.27
C PRO A 24 -13.39 -5.99 1.71
N LEU A 25 -14.18 -5.40 0.81
CA LEU A 25 -15.51 -4.90 1.14
C LEU A 25 -16.49 -6.04 1.45
N ALA A 26 -16.40 -7.18 0.76
CA ALA A 26 -17.23 -8.35 1.08
C ALA A 26 -16.89 -8.96 2.45
N ASN A 27 -15.66 -8.77 2.94
CA ASN A 27 -15.24 -9.22 4.27
C ASN A 27 -15.46 -8.16 5.36
N GLY A 28 -16.05 -7.01 5.03
CA GLY A 28 -16.23 -5.90 5.98
C GLY A 28 -14.91 -5.26 6.44
N ALA A 29 -13.82 -5.44 5.70
CA ALA A 29 -12.53 -4.83 5.99
C ALA A 29 -12.45 -3.39 5.45
N THR A 30 -11.59 -2.58 6.03
CA THR A 30 -11.29 -1.24 5.50
C THR A 30 -10.29 -1.38 4.34
N THR A 31 -10.64 -0.83 3.19
CA THR A 31 -9.77 -0.78 2.00
C THR A 31 -9.24 0.63 1.78
N LEU A 32 -7.96 0.75 1.40
CA LEU A 32 -7.34 2.02 1.04
C LEU A 32 -7.21 2.13 -0.49
N MET A 33 -7.77 3.19 -1.07
CA MET A 33 -7.62 3.52 -2.49
C MET A 33 -6.63 4.68 -2.62
N TYR A 34 -5.62 4.49 -3.46
CA TYR A 34 -4.57 5.49 -3.67
C TYR A 34 -4.53 5.89 -5.14
N GLU A 35 -4.66 7.20 -5.38
CA GLU A 35 -4.45 7.82 -6.69
C GLU A 35 -3.10 8.53 -6.67
N GLY A 36 -2.14 8.01 -7.45
CA GLY A 36 -0.84 8.62 -7.61
C GLY A 36 0.29 7.64 -7.86
N ALA A 37 1.50 8.19 -8.00
CA ALA A 37 2.71 7.43 -8.22
C ALA A 37 3.43 7.11 -6.90
N PRO A 38 4.12 5.98 -6.79
CA PRO A 38 4.84 5.57 -5.58
C PRO A 38 5.99 6.50 -5.15
N ASN A 39 6.33 7.52 -5.95
CA ASN A 39 7.45 8.44 -5.74
C ASN A 39 7.07 9.92 -5.73
N TRP A 40 5.78 10.25 -5.58
CA TRP A 40 5.34 11.65 -5.55
C TRP A 40 4.58 11.96 -4.25
N PRO A 41 4.93 13.02 -3.52
CA PRO A 41 5.95 14.03 -3.83
C PRO A 41 7.40 13.53 -3.68
N GLU A 42 7.63 12.49 -2.88
CA GLU A 42 8.94 11.90 -2.63
C GLU A 42 8.86 10.35 -2.69
N PRO A 43 10.00 9.64 -2.84
CA PRO A 43 10.07 8.16 -2.88
C PRO A 43 9.62 7.43 -1.62
N ASP A 44 9.28 8.16 -0.54
CA ASP A 44 8.73 7.61 0.69
C ASP A 44 7.21 7.48 0.70
N ARG A 45 6.54 7.88 -0.39
CA ARG A 45 5.08 8.08 -0.40
C ARG A 45 4.28 6.91 0.17
N PHE A 46 4.66 5.67 -0.17
CA PHE A 46 3.95 4.49 0.32
C PHE A 46 4.15 4.26 1.82
N TRP A 47 5.38 4.45 2.31
CA TRP A 47 5.73 4.28 3.71
C TRP A 47 5.02 5.33 4.57
N LYS A 48 4.96 6.57 4.09
CA LYS A 48 4.20 7.65 4.70
C LYS A 48 2.71 7.32 4.81
N ILE A 49 2.10 6.78 3.74
CA ILE A 49 0.68 6.35 3.77
C ILE A 49 0.47 5.23 4.80
N ILE A 50 1.40 4.27 4.88
CA ILE A 50 1.31 3.17 5.85
C ILE A 50 1.37 3.71 7.28
N GLU A 51 2.28 4.65 7.57
CA GLU A 51 2.41 5.29 8.87
C GLU A 51 1.17 6.14 9.22
N ASP A 52 0.74 7.02 8.31
CA ASP A 52 -0.37 7.96 8.52
C ASP A 52 -1.70 7.22 8.76
N TYR A 53 -1.95 6.13 8.03
CA TYR A 53 -3.20 5.36 8.11
C TYR A 53 -3.07 4.05 8.91
N ARG A 54 -1.90 3.76 9.48
CA ARG A 54 -1.59 2.50 10.19
C ARG A 54 -2.04 1.24 9.43
N VAL A 55 -1.68 1.18 8.15
CA VAL A 55 -2.02 0.04 7.26
C VAL A 55 -1.50 -1.27 7.86
N ASN A 56 -2.33 -2.33 7.81
CA ASN A 56 -1.97 -3.63 8.36
C ASN A 56 -1.42 -4.60 7.31
N ILE A 57 -1.94 -4.53 6.09
CA ILE A 57 -1.53 -5.43 4.99
C ILE A 57 -1.28 -4.59 3.74
N LEU A 58 -0.04 -4.62 3.25
CA LEU A 58 0.35 -4.01 1.98
C LEU A 58 0.42 -5.10 0.90
N TYR A 59 -0.40 -4.97 -0.14
CA TYR A 59 -0.34 -5.81 -1.33
C TYR A 59 0.06 -4.98 -2.56
N THR A 60 1.27 -5.22 -3.07
CA THR A 60 1.84 -4.46 -4.20
C THR A 60 2.51 -5.37 -5.22
N ALA A 61 2.82 -4.80 -6.39
CA ALA A 61 3.47 -5.52 -7.48
C ALA A 61 4.99 -5.69 -7.24
N PRO A 62 5.62 -6.80 -7.67
CA PRO A 62 7.07 -6.98 -7.57
C PRO A 62 7.88 -5.86 -8.26
N THR A 63 7.32 -5.24 -9.29
CA THR A 63 7.94 -4.08 -9.96
C THR A 63 8.05 -2.87 -9.04
N ALA A 64 7.06 -2.61 -8.18
CA ALA A 64 7.13 -1.54 -7.20
C ALA A 64 8.21 -1.83 -6.15
N ILE A 65 8.28 -3.08 -5.67
CA ILE A 65 9.33 -3.53 -4.73
C ILE A 65 10.73 -3.31 -5.32
N ARG A 66 10.95 -3.66 -6.59
CA ARG A 66 12.24 -3.40 -7.26
C ARG A 66 12.57 -1.91 -7.36
N SER A 67 11.57 -1.06 -7.57
CA SER A 67 11.77 0.40 -7.55
C SER A 67 12.18 0.90 -6.17
N PHE A 68 11.54 0.41 -5.09
CA PHE A 68 11.89 0.78 -3.71
C PHE A 68 13.34 0.42 -3.37
N ILE A 69 13.76 -0.80 -3.71
CA ILE A 69 15.16 -1.25 -3.51
C ILE A 69 16.14 -0.33 -4.26
N ARG A 70 15.77 0.13 -5.46
CA ARG A 70 16.62 1.04 -6.25
C ARG A 70 16.72 2.44 -5.64
N TRP A 71 15.69 2.91 -4.95
CA TRP A 71 15.69 4.24 -4.35
C TRP A 71 16.47 4.32 -3.04
N GLY A 72 16.68 3.18 -2.38
CA GLY A 72 17.49 3.08 -1.17
C GLY A 72 16.67 2.99 0.12
N ASP A 73 17.28 2.39 1.15
CA ASP A 73 16.63 2.08 2.42
C ASP A 73 16.38 3.33 3.28
N GLU A 74 16.97 4.48 2.94
CA GLU A 74 16.77 5.73 3.66
C GLU A 74 15.32 6.22 3.60
N TRP A 75 14.56 5.85 2.57
CA TRP A 75 13.16 6.26 2.43
C TRP A 75 12.24 5.45 3.32
N ILE A 76 12.50 4.16 3.49
CA ILE A 76 11.69 3.29 4.36
C ILE A 76 12.03 3.51 5.84
N ALA A 77 13.31 3.75 6.16
CA ALA A 77 13.78 3.94 7.54
C ALA A 77 13.24 5.21 8.23
N LYS A 78 12.62 6.13 7.49
CA LYS A 78 12.01 7.37 8.00
C LYS A 78 10.64 7.15 8.67
N HIS A 79 10.01 6.00 8.49
CA HIS A 79 8.60 5.78 8.86
C HIS A 79 8.42 4.63 9.84
N ASP A 80 7.46 4.77 10.74
CA ASP A 80 6.98 3.66 11.58
C ASP A 80 6.09 2.71 10.77
N LEU A 81 6.61 1.52 10.48
CA LEU A 81 5.88 0.45 9.78
C LEU A 81 5.42 -0.68 10.72
N SER A 82 5.41 -0.45 12.03
CA SER A 82 5.03 -1.45 13.04
C SER A 82 3.59 -1.95 12.93
N SER A 83 2.73 -1.29 12.16
CA SER A 83 1.35 -1.73 11.92
C SER A 83 1.25 -2.90 10.93
N LEU A 84 2.26 -3.11 10.08
CA LEU A 84 2.27 -4.17 9.07
C LEU A 84 2.45 -5.55 9.73
N ARG A 85 1.76 -6.57 9.22
CA ARG A 85 1.80 -7.95 9.72
C ARG A 85 1.74 -8.99 8.59
#